data_AF-A0A1Q4H407-F1
#
_entry.id   AF-A0A1Q4H407-F1
#
_cell.length_a   1.000
_cell.length_b   1.000
_cell.length_c   1.000
_cell.angle_alpha   90.00
_cell.angle_beta   90.00
_cell.angle_gamma   90.00
#
_symmetry.space_group_name_H-M   'P 1'
#
loop_
_entity.id
_entity.type
_entity.pdbx_description
1 polymer ?
#
loop_
_entity_poly.entity_id
_entity_poly.type
_entity_poly.pdbx_seq_one_letter_code
_entity_poly.pdbx_strand_id
1 'polypeptide(L)' 'MRVRVHAGTDEEVVGVIVDDFGDSAGYSVDIGDNHIADPARRWAVLLDSGSLTFVNSDVLTPE' A
#
# COMPACT_ATOMS: atom_id res chain seq x y z
N MET A 1 10.92 -4.54 -5.43
CA MET A 1 10.42 -3.48 -6.35
C MET A 1 10.60 -2.14 -5.66
N ARG A 2 11.16 -1.11 -6.33
CA ARG A 2 11.29 0.25 -5.77
C ARG A 2 9.98 1.03 -5.92
N VAL A 3 9.61 1.80 -4.92
CA VAL A 3 8.36 2.55 -4.85
C VAL A 3 8.53 3.88 -4.14
N ARG A 4 7.68 4.85 -4.51
CA ARG A 4 7.35 6.05 -3.74
C ARG A 4 6.11 5.77 -2.89
N VAL A 5 6.15 6.13 -1.61
CA VAL A 5 5.03 6.09 -0.66
C VAL A 5 4.49 7.51 -0.50
N HIS A 6 3.17 7.70 -0.56
CA HIS A 6 2.52 9.03 -0.52
C HIS A 6 3.05 9.99 -1.62
N ALA A 7 3.19 9.47 -2.84
CA ALA A 7 3.76 10.23 -3.95
C ALA A 7 3.02 11.57 -4.20
N GLY A 8 3.77 12.65 -4.37
CA GLY A 8 3.25 14.00 -4.62
C GLY A 8 2.72 14.73 -3.39
N THR A 9 2.97 14.23 -2.17
CA THR A 9 2.65 14.94 -0.91
C THR A 9 3.92 15.33 -0.16
N ASP A 10 3.76 16.13 0.90
CA ASP A 10 4.86 16.50 1.80
C ASP A 10 5.37 15.30 2.64
N GLU A 11 4.67 14.17 2.61
CA GLU A 11 5.02 12.93 3.30
C GLU A 11 5.71 11.90 2.38
N GLU A 12 6.05 12.29 1.14
CA GLU A 12 6.66 11.38 0.17
C GLU A 12 7.98 10.79 0.70
N VAL A 13 8.06 9.46 0.67
CA VAL A 13 9.29 8.72 0.99
C VAL A 13 9.52 7.60 -0.02
N VAL A 14 10.77 7.26 -0.27
CA VAL A 14 11.18 6.17 -1.17
C VAL A 14 11.64 4.94 -0.40
N GLY A 15 11.45 3.77 -1.01
CA GLY A 15 11.89 2.50 -0.44
C GLY A 15 11.69 1.32 -1.35
N VAL A 16 11.83 0.13 -0.78
CA VAL A 16 11.69 -1.15 -1.47
C VAL A 16 10.62 -1.99 -0.79
N ILE A 17 9.69 -2.55 -1.57
CA ILE A 17 8.77 -3.57 -1.06
C ILE A 17 9.56 -4.80 -0.65
N VAL A 18 9.40 -5.20 0.62
CA VAL A 18 10.06 -6.38 1.21
C VAL A 18 9.07 -7.51 1.52
N ASP A 19 7.77 -7.22 1.60
CA ASP A 19 6.73 -8.24 1.77
C ASP A 19 5.38 -7.81 1.18
N ASP A 20 4.62 -8.78 0.69
CA ASP A 20 3.26 -8.64 0.16
C ASP A 20 2.28 -9.32 1.13
N PHE A 21 1.62 -8.52 1.97
CA PHE A 21 0.57 -9.01 2.87
C PHE A 21 -0.79 -9.13 2.16
N GLY A 22 -0.81 -9.13 0.83
CA GLY A 22 -1.99 -9.24 -0.01
C GLY A 22 -2.76 -10.55 0.18
N ASP A 23 -2.11 -11.63 0.61
CA ASP A 23 -2.77 -12.89 0.97
C ASP A 23 -3.62 -12.77 2.26
N SER A 24 -3.41 -11.71 3.04
CA SER A 24 -4.26 -11.31 4.17
C SER A 24 -5.24 -10.19 3.83
N ALA A 25 -5.37 -9.82 2.54
CA ALA A 25 -6.36 -8.85 2.13
C ALA A 25 -7.78 -9.37 2.49
N GLY A 26 -8.61 -8.50 3.06
CA GLY A 26 -9.99 -8.82 3.42
C GLY A 26 -10.86 -9.07 2.19
N TYR A 27 -12.18 -9.18 2.39
CA TYR A 27 -13.14 -9.29 1.29
C TYR A 27 -13.62 -7.90 0.86
N SER A 28 -14.08 -7.78 -0.38
CA SER A 28 -14.82 -6.57 -0.81
C SER A 28 -16.08 -6.42 0.05
N VAL A 29 -16.51 -5.18 0.22
CA VAL A 29 -17.77 -4.84 0.88
C VAL A 29 -18.73 -4.30 -0.16
N ASP A 30 -19.81 -5.05 -0.39
CA ASP A 30 -20.90 -4.71 -1.31
C ASP A 30 -22.24 -4.77 -0.55
N ILE A 31 -23.13 -3.79 -0.74
CA ILE A 31 -24.49 -3.76 -0.17
C ILE A 31 -25.51 -3.65 -1.31
N GLY A 32 -26.21 -4.75 -1.59
CA GLY A 32 -27.06 -4.84 -2.77
C GLY A 32 -26.22 -4.66 -4.03
N ASP A 33 -26.62 -3.74 -4.92
CA ASP A 33 -25.85 -3.39 -6.12
C ASP A 33 -24.80 -2.27 -5.89
N ASN A 34 -24.62 -1.82 -4.65
CA ASN A 34 -23.71 -0.72 -4.33
C ASN A 34 -22.37 -1.22 -3.78
N HIS A 35 -21.28 -0.87 -4.46
CA HIS A 35 -19.91 -1.16 -4.03
C HIS A 35 -19.44 -0.14 -2.99
N ILE A 36 -18.92 -0.62 -1.85
CA ILE A 36 -18.45 0.24 -0.76
C ILE A 36 -16.93 0.31 -0.71
N ALA A 37 -16.25 -0.84 -0.76
CA ALA A 37 -14.79 -0.88 -0.69
C ALA A 37 -14.21 -2.19 -1.22
N ASP A 38 -13.07 -2.09 -1.90
CA ASP A 38 -12.24 -3.22 -2.30
C ASP A 38 -11.35 -3.74 -1.14
N PRO A 39 -10.87 -4.99 -1.23
CA PRO A 39 -9.82 -5.51 -0.36
C PRO A 39 -8.58 -4.62 -0.34
N ALA A 40 -8.23 -4.10 0.84
CA ALA A 40 -6.99 -3.35 1.00
C ALA A 40 -5.78 -4.29 1.01
N ARG A 41 -5.08 -4.39 -0.13
CA ARG A 41 -3.76 -5.05 -0.22
C ARG A 41 -2.72 -4.21 0.50
N ARG A 42 -2.08 -4.82 1.52
CA ARG A 42 -1.06 -4.21 2.35
C ARG A 42 0.33 -4.68 1.96
N TRP A 43 1.29 -3.79 2.11
CA TRP A 43 2.69 -4.00 1.74
C TRP A 43 3.58 -3.58 2.90
N ALA A 44 4.67 -4.32 3.13
CA ALA A 44 5.77 -3.83 3.93
C ALA A 44 6.81 -3.19 3.02
N VAL A 45 7.17 -1.94 3.31
CA VAL A 45 8.19 -1.17 2.58
C VAL A 45 9.33 -0.83 3.52
N LEU A 46 10.53 -1.30 3.19
CA LEU A 46 11.76 -0.84 3.82
C LEU A 46 12.13 0.49 3.18
N LEU A 47 12.01 1.58 3.95
CA LEU A 47 12.35 2.92 3.51
C LEU A 47 13.86 3.07 3.38
N ASP A 48 14.31 3.97 2.50
CA ASP A 48 15.75 4.27 2.34
C ASP A 48 16.35 4.87 3.63
N SER A 49 15.52 5.34 4.57
CA SER A 49 15.92 5.74 5.93
C SER A 49 16.22 4.57 6.88
N GLY A 50 15.91 3.33 6.49
CA GLY A 50 16.08 2.11 7.29
C GLY A 50 14.86 1.72 8.13
N SER A 51 13.81 2.54 8.16
CA SER A 51 12.56 2.21 8.85
C SER A 51 11.67 1.30 8.00
N LEU A 52 10.88 0.46 8.67
CA LEU A 52 9.83 -0.35 8.03
C LEU A 52 8.47 0.34 8.17
N THR A 53 7.73 0.47 7.07
CA THR A 53 6.35 0.97 7.09
C THR A 53 5.39 -0.02 6.44
N PHE A 54 4.14 0.03 6.85
CA PHE A 54 3.06 -0.81 6.32
C PHE A 54 2.00 0.08 5.67
N VAL A 55 1.77 -0.10 4.38
CA VAL A 55 0.89 0.78 3.60
C VAL A 55 -0.02 -0.02 2.67
N ASN A 56 -1.12 0.60 2.28
CA ASN A 56 -2.02 0.06 1.28
C ASN A 56 -1.53 0.42 -0.14
N SER A 57 -2.10 -0.25 -1.14
CA SER A 57 -1.70 -0.08 -2.55
C SER A 57 -2.01 1.32 -3.12
N ASP A 58 -3.02 2.00 -2.59
CA ASP A 58 -3.49 3.31 -3.06
C ASP A 58 -2.49 4.44 -2.83
N VAL A 59 -1.54 4.25 -1.90
CA VAL A 59 -0.49 5.22 -1.60
C VAL A 59 0.89 4.81 -2.14
N LEU A 60 0.97 3.76 -2.96
CA LEU A 60 2.20 3.28 -3.58
C LEU A 60 2.24 3.61 -5.08
N THR A 61 3.35 4.18 -5.53
CA THR A 61 3.63 4.38 -6.95
C THR A 61 5.00 3.76 -7.29
N PRO A 62 5.17 3.08 -8.44
CA PRO A 62 6.49 2.68 -8.91
C PRO A 62 7.45 3.88 -8.99
N GLU A 63 8.71 3.65 -8.63
CA GLU A 63 9.75 4.69 -8.76
C GLU A 63 10.11 4.97 -10.22
#